data_AF-A0A5A7QE95-F1
#
_entry.id   AF-A0A5A7QE95-F1
#
_cell.length_a   1.000
_cell.length_b   1.000
_cell.length_c   1.000
_cell.angle_alpha   90.00
_cell.angle_beta   90.00
_cell.angle_gamma   90.00
#
_symmetry.space_group_name_H-M   'P 1'
#
loop_
_entity.id
_entity.type
_entity.pdbx_description
1 polymer ?
#
loop_
_entity_poly.entity_id
_entity_poly.type
_entity_poly.pdbx_seq_one_letter_code
_entity_poly.pdbx_strand_id
1 'polypeptide(L)'
;MSEEYIRAQERYPYTAFANHVRAINYGNSYFFRPIKMSDRRKVDPFRACEYFNNFLSINFFTVIVVGNIDPATACPLVLKYLLSVGRILRPPKPILNFKRDELNGLPFTFPSTVIREIMRSPMVQAQCSVQLCFPVELKNANMMEDVHLTGLISKLLKTKIVQVLRFKHGQVRS
;
A
#
# COMPACT_ATOMS: atom_id res chain seq x y z
N MET A 1 6.70 13.85 -3.15
CA MET A 1 7.87 12.93 -3.10
C MET A 1 9.05 13.54 -3.83
N SER A 2 10.25 13.48 -3.26
CA SER A 2 11.45 14.05 -3.87
C SER A 2 12.01 13.16 -4.98
N GLU A 3 12.78 13.76 -5.90
CA GLU A 3 13.54 13.05 -6.95
C GLU A 3 14.43 11.96 -6.38
N GLU A 4 15.17 12.35 -5.35
CA GLU A 4 16.20 11.54 -4.73
C GLU A 4 15.60 10.32 -4.07
N TYR A 5 14.39 10.45 -3.49
CA TYR A 5 13.68 9.32 -2.93
C TYR A 5 13.34 8.25 -3.98
N ILE A 6 12.79 8.66 -5.13
CA ILE A 6 12.45 7.73 -6.22
C ILE A 6 13.72 7.07 -6.77
N ARG A 7 14.77 7.85 -7.02
CA ARG A 7 16.06 7.31 -7.50
C ARG A 7 16.71 6.37 -6.49
N ALA A 8 16.62 6.67 -5.20
CA ALA A 8 17.15 5.80 -4.14
C ALA A 8 16.37 4.47 -4.09
N GLN A 9 15.04 4.51 -4.22
CA GLN A 9 14.20 3.31 -4.31
C GLN A 9 14.53 2.47 -5.55
N GLU A 10 14.72 3.10 -6.71
CA GLU A 10 15.07 2.38 -7.96
C GLU A 10 16.47 1.74 -7.87
N ARG A 11 17.41 2.35 -7.15
CA ARG A 11 18.75 1.79 -6.92
C ARG A 11 18.77 0.67 -5.88
N TYR A 12 17.82 0.65 -4.95
CA TYR A 12 17.85 -0.30 -3.84
C TYR A 12 17.43 -1.71 -4.32
N PRO A 13 18.32 -2.71 -4.26
CA PRO A 13 18.07 -4.03 -4.83
C PRO A 13 16.82 -4.72 -4.28
N TYR A 14 16.56 -4.56 -2.97
CA TYR A 14 15.38 -5.13 -2.34
C TYR A 14 14.08 -4.47 -2.82
N THR A 15 14.08 -3.16 -3.06
CA THR A 15 12.90 -2.48 -3.62
C THR A 15 12.66 -2.92 -5.07
N ALA A 16 13.70 -3.05 -5.88
CA ALA A 16 13.59 -3.59 -7.23
C ALA A 16 13.00 -5.01 -7.23
N PHE A 17 13.49 -5.87 -6.34
CA PHE A 17 12.98 -7.22 -6.13
C PHE A 17 11.50 -7.22 -5.70
N ALA A 18 11.13 -6.45 -4.67
CA ALA A 18 9.76 -6.39 -4.17
C ALA A 18 8.78 -5.85 -5.22
N ASN A 19 9.20 -4.85 -6.01
CA ASN A 19 8.39 -4.29 -7.09
C ASN A 19 8.16 -5.32 -8.20
N HIS A 20 9.17 -6.12 -8.51
CA HIS A 20 9.07 -7.17 -9.52
C HIS A 20 8.13 -8.30 -9.08
N VAL A 21 8.27 -8.77 -7.83
CA VAL A 21 7.33 -9.75 -7.26
C VAL A 21 5.91 -9.21 -7.29
N ARG A 22 5.70 -7.93 -6.99
CA ARG A 22 4.39 -7.28 -7.06
C ARG A 22 3.86 -7.23 -8.50
N ALA A 23 4.69 -6.91 -9.47
CA ALA A 23 4.31 -6.89 -10.88
C ALA A 23 3.80 -8.25 -11.37
N ILE A 24 4.48 -9.34 -10.98
CA ILE A 24 4.07 -10.72 -11.29
C ILE A 24 2.72 -11.04 -10.64
N ASN A 25 2.57 -10.75 -9.35
CA ASN A 25 1.37 -11.16 -8.59
C ASN A 25 0.11 -10.39 -8.97
N TYR A 26 0.25 -9.14 -9.42
CA TYR A 26 -0.91 -8.27 -9.69
C TYR A 26 -1.03 -7.83 -11.16
N GLY A 27 -0.32 -8.50 -12.08
CA GLY A 27 -0.45 -8.27 -13.52
C GLY A 27 -0.15 -6.84 -13.95
N ASN A 28 0.82 -6.16 -13.32
CA ASN A 28 1.16 -4.76 -13.57
C ASN A 28 -0.01 -3.76 -13.41
N SER A 29 -1.02 -4.11 -12.60
CA SER A 29 -2.11 -3.20 -12.21
C SER A 29 -1.58 -1.81 -11.84
N TYR A 30 -2.24 -0.76 -12.32
CA TYR A 30 -1.85 0.62 -12.01
C TYR A 30 -1.82 0.90 -10.50
N PHE A 31 -2.65 0.19 -9.73
CA PHE A 31 -2.74 0.34 -8.28
C PHE A 31 -1.49 -0.18 -7.56
N PHE A 32 -0.87 -1.23 -8.11
CA PHE A 32 0.28 -1.91 -7.50
C PHE A 32 1.62 -1.50 -8.13
N ARG A 33 1.59 -0.82 -9.27
CA ARG A 33 2.79 -0.39 -9.99
C ARG A 33 3.61 0.63 -9.17
N PRO A 34 4.95 0.50 -9.11
CA PRO A 34 5.80 1.49 -8.48
C PRO A 34 5.83 2.81 -9.26
N ILE A 35 5.94 3.93 -8.55
CA ILE A 35 6.12 5.25 -9.13
C ILE A 35 7.55 5.34 -9.68
N LYS A 36 7.68 5.65 -10.98
CA LYS A 36 8.97 5.82 -11.64
C LYS A 36 9.32 7.29 -11.82
N MET A 37 10.59 7.58 -12.06
CA MET A 37 11.03 8.94 -12.41
C MET A 37 10.32 9.51 -13.64
N SER A 38 9.98 8.66 -14.62
CA SER A 38 9.24 9.05 -15.82
C SER A 38 7.79 9.44 -15.53
N ASP A 39 7.19 8.91 -14.45
CA ASP A 39 5.82 9.26 -14.05
C ASP A 39 5.77 10.64 -13.42
N ARG A 40 6.76 10.97 -12.58
CA ARG A 40 6.86 12.31 -11.98
C ARG A 40 6.95 13.41 -13.03
N ARG A 41 7.67 13.18 -14.14
CA ARG A 41 7.77 14.15 -15.25
C ARG A 41 6.44 14.42 -15.97
N LYS A 42 5.47 13.52 -15.83
CA LYS A 42 4.13 13.66 -16.41
C LYS A 42 3.13 14.34 -15.47
N VAL A 43 3.53 14.60 -14.22
CA VAL A 43 2.65 15.25 -13.24
C VAL A 43 2.57 16.74 -13.55
N ASP A 44 1.36 17.21 -13.81
CA ASP A 44 1.06 18.62 -13.90
C ASP A 44 0.88 19.21 -12.47
N PRO A 45 1.75 20.13 -12.04
CA PRO A 45 1.66 20.71 -10.70
C PRO A 45 0.39 21.54 -10.50
N PHE A 46 -0.13 22.20 -11.53
CA PHE A 46 -1.36 23.00 -11.40
C PHE A 46 -2.57 22.10 -11.19
N ARG A 47 -2.67 21.03 -11.99
CA ARG A 47 -3.73 20.02 -11.82
C ARG A 47 -3.64 19.29 -10.48
N ALA A 48 -2.43 19.03 -9.99
CA ALA A 48 -2.23 18.43 -8.67
C ALA A 48 -2.69 19.37 -7.54
N CYS A 49 -2.37 20.67 -7.63
CA CYS A 49 -2.86 21.68 -6.69
C CYS A 49 -4.38 21.85 -6.77
N GLU A 50 -4.96 21.88 -7.96
CA GLU A 50 -6.41 21.93 -8.16
C GLU A 50 -7.10 20.72 -7.51
N TYR A 51 -6.57 19.51 -7.76
CA TYR A 51 -7.07 18.28 -7.14
C TYR A 51 -6.98 18.35 -5.61
N PHE A 52 -5.83 18.75 -5.07
CA PHE A 52 -5.60 18.86 -3.63
C PHE A 52 -6.54 19.88 -2.98
N ASN A 53 -6.65 21.09 -3.54
CA ASN A 53 -7.51 22.15 -3.02
C ASN A 53 -8.97 21.73 -2.98
N ASN A 54 -9.42 21.01 -4.00
CA ASN A 54 -10.78 20.50 -4.03
C ASN A 54 -11.00 19.31 -3.06
N PHE A 55 -9.95 18.53 -2.75
CA PHE A 55 -10.01 17.37 -1.85
C PHE A 55 -10.14 17.76 -0.36
N LEU A 56 -9.72 18.97 0.01
CA LEU A 56 -9.75 19.52 1.38
C LEU A 56 -11.16 19.77 1.95
N SER A 57 -12.22 19.25 1.33
CA SER A 57 -13.56 19.28 1.91
C SER A 57 -13.60 18.42 3.18
N ILE A 58 -14.10 19.01 4.28
CA ILE A 58 -14.24 18.35 5.60
C ILE A 58 -15.00 17.02 5.55
N ASN A 59 -15.82 16.82 4.52
CA ASN A 59 -16.63 15.61 4.37
C ASN A 59 -15.82 14.38 3.92
N PHE A 60 -14.53 14.53 3.55
CA PHE A 60 -13.71 13.45 3.00
C PHE A 60 -12.71 12.83 3.98
N PHE A 61 -12.61 13.33 5.22
CA PHE A 61 -11.66 12.80 6.19
C PHE A 61 -12.32 12.45 7.53
N THR A 62 -11.91 11.33 8.08
CA THR A 62 -12.23 10.92 9.46
C THR A 62 -11.01 11.18 10.32
N VAL A 63 -11.15 11.96 11.38
CA VAL A 63 -10.08 12.19 12.36
C VAL A 63 -10.31 11.28 13.55
N ILE A 64 -9.33 10.41 13.82
CA ILE A 64 -9.33 9.51 14.97
C ILE A 64 -8.24 10.00 15.92
N VAL A 65 -8.63 10.37 17.13
CA VAL A 65 -7.72 10.78 18.20
C VAL A 65 -7.73 9.70 19.27
N VAL A 66 -6.57 9.12 19.58
CA VAL A 66 -6.43 8.04 20.57
C VAL A 66 -5.44 8.49 21.65
N GLY A 67 -5.88 8.48 22.91
CA GLY A 67 -5.05 8.85 24.05
C GLY A 67 -5.88 9.12 25.31
N ASN A 68 -5.21 9.46 26.40
CA ASN A 68 -5.86 9.95 27.61
C ASN A 68 -6.24 11.43 27.43
N ILE A 69 -7.35 11.66 26.73
CA ILE A 69 -7.77 12.98 26.31
C ILE A 69 -9.24 13.14 26.70
N ASP A 70 -9.54 14.24 27.39
CA ASP A 70 -10.91 14.63 27.68
C ASP A 70 -11.62 15.10 26.38
N PRO A 71 -12.70 14.43 25.95
CA PRO A 71 -13.43 14.82 24.74
C PRO A 71 -13.97 16.25 24.80
N ALA A 72 -14.38 16.72 25.99
CA ALA A 72 -14.94 18.06 26.13
C ALA A 72 -13.92 19.16 25.83
N THR A 73 -12.64 18.91 26.11
CA THR A 73 -11.53 19.81 25.78
C THR A 73 -11.04 19.63 24.34
N ALA A 74 -10.99 18.40 23.84
CA ALA A 74 -10.43 18.10 22.52
C ALA A 74 -11.36 18.44 21.35
N CYS A 75 -12.65 18.17 21.48
CA CYS A 75 -13.62 18.44 20.42
C CYS A 75 -13.59 19.92 19.96
N PRO A 76 -13.64 20.93 20.86
CA PRO A 76 -13.53 22.34 20.45
C PRO A 76 -12.24 22.67 19.70
N LEU A 77 -11.11 22.09 20.10
CA LEU A 77 -9.82 22.31 19.45
C LEU A 77 -9.79 21.68 18.05
N VAL A 78 -10.25 20.44 17.93
CA VAL A 78 -10.38 19.74 16.64
C VAL A 78 -11.27 20.52 15.69
N LEU A 79 -12.42 21.00 16.18
CA LEU A 79 -13.33 21.85 15.41
C LEU A 79 -12.65 23.17 15.01
N LYS A 80 -11.95 23.84 15.94
CA LYS A 80 -11.26 25.12 15.70
C LYS A 80 -10.19 25.00 14.62
N TYR A 81 -9.38 23.94 14.62
CA TYR A 81 -8.27 23.81 13.67
C TYR A 81 -8.68 23.16 12.35
N LEU A 82 -9.62 22.22 12.34
CA LEU A 82 -10.02 21.52 11.11
C LEU A 82 -11.19 22.21 10.37
N LEU A 83 -12.16 22.77 11.09
CA LEU A 83 -13.29 23.44 10.45
C LEU A 83 -12.97 24.85 9.96
N SER A 84 -11.99 25.53 10.55
CA SER A 84 -11.54 26.85 10.08
C SER A 84 -10.92 26.79 8.68
N VAL A 85 -10.21 25.70 8.37
CA VAL A 85 -9.58 25.45 7.07
C VAL A 85 -10.62 25.11 5.99
N GLY A 86 -11.60 24.26 6.30
CA GLY A 86 -12.59 23.84 5.30
C GLY A 86 -13.71 24.84 5.01
N ARG A 87 -13.80 25.95 5.75
CA ARG A 87 -14.77 27.03 5.47
C ARG A 87 -14.36 27.89 4.26
N ILE A 88 -13.07 27.88 3.90
CA ILE A 88 -12.49 28.72 2.83
C ILE A 88 -12.48 28.01 1.47
N LEU A 89 -12.53 26.67 1.43
CA LEU A 89 -12.27 25.87 0.23
C LEU A 89 -13.41 24.92 -0.18
N ARG A 90 -14.64 25.10 0.31
CA ARG A 90 -15.77 24.23 -0.07
C ARG A 90 -16.03 24.32 -1.58
N PRO A 91 -15.76 23.27 -2.37
CA PRO A 91 -16.18 23.23 -3.75
C PRO A 91 -17.71 23.03 -3.79
N PRO A 92 -18.44 23.65 -4.73
CA PRO A 92 -19.89 23.51 -4.84
C PRO A 92 -20.35 22.09 -5.23
N LYS A 93 -19.44 21.20 -5.67
CA LYS A 93 -19.73 19.80 -5.99
C LYS A 93 -18.64 18.86 -5.44
N PRO A 94 -19.00 17.67 -4.93
CA PRO A 94 -18.03 16.63 -4.59
C PRO A 94 -17.22 16.21 -5.84
N ILE A 95 -15.89 16.16 -5.77
CA ILE A 95 -15.05 15.68 -6.89
C ILE A 95 -15.30 14.18 -7.16
N LEU A 96 -15.44 13.42 -6.08
CA LEU A 96 -15.55 11.98 -6.09
C LEU A 96 -16.96 11.61 -5.66
N ASN A 97 -17.84 11.40 -6.63
CA ASN A 97 -19.19 10.92 -6.39
C ASN A 97 -19.23 9.43 -6.72
N PHE A 98 -18.81 8.61 -5.76
CA PHE A 98 -18.81 7.17 -5.91
C PHE A 98 -19.85 6.57 -4.98
N LYS A 99 -20.74 5.76 -5.54
CA LYS A 99 -21.47 4.79 -4.74
C LYS A 99 -20.57 3.58 -4.57
N ARG A 100 -20.40 3.13 -3.33
CA ARG A 100 -19.56 1.97 -2.99
C ARG A 100 -19.90 0.76 -3.86
N ASP A 101 -21.18 0.54 -4.12
CA ASP A 101 -21.68 -0.62 -4.87
C ASP A 101 -21.48 -0.50 -6.39
N GLU A 102 -21.16 0.70 -6.89
CA GLU A 102 -20.84 0.96 -8.31
C GLU A 102 -19.33 0.97 -8.56
N LEU A 103 -18.49 0.76 -7.53
CA LEU A 103 -17.04 0.69 -7.68
C LEU A 103 -16.62 -0.65 -8.29
N ASN A 104 -15.94 -0.59 -9.43
CA ASN A 104 -15.27 -1.75 -9.99
C ASN A 104 -14.16 -2.24 -9.03
N GLY A 105 -14.02 -3.55 -8.93
CA GLY A 105 -12.89 -4.16 -8.23
C GLY A 105 -11.55 -3.71 -8.82
N LEU A 106 -10.50 -3.76 -8.01
CA LEU A 106 -9.15 -3.45 -8.48
C LEU A 106 -8.80 -4.34 -9.68
N PRO A 107 -8.29 -3.78 -10.79
CA PRO A 107 -7.92 -4.58 -11.95
C PRO A 107 -6.58 -5.25 -11.66
N PHE A 108 -6.62 -6.47 -11.13
CA PHE A 108 -5.45 -7.33 -10.97
C PHE A 108 -5.77 -8.71 -11.52
N THR A 109 -4.72 -9.39 -11.98
CA THR A 109 -4.83 -10.77 -12.46
C THR A 109 -3.73 -11.57 -11.78
N PHE A 110 -4.13 -12.61 -11.05
CA PHE A 110 -3.18 -13.55 -10.48
C PHE A 110 -2.55 -14.40 -11.59
N PRO A 111 -1.30 -14.86 -11.40
CA PRO A 111 -0.70 -15.80 -12.33
C PRO A 111 -1.49 -17.12 -12.36
N SER A 112 -1.76 -17.64 -13.57
CA SER A 112 -2.52 -18.88 -13.78
C SER A 112 -1.68 -20.14 -13.54
N THR A 113 -0.37 -20.01 -13.50
CA THR A 113 0.59 -21.10 -13.34
C THR A 113 1.67 -20.75 -12.31
N VAL A 114 2.45 -21.75 -11.91
CA VAL A 114 3.59 -21.53 -11.01
C VAL A 114 4.68 -20.77 -11.77
N ILE A 115 4.99 -19.56 -11.30
CA ILE A 115 6.06 -18.73 -11.84
C ILE A 115 7.31 -18.90 -10.97
N ARG A 116 8.45 -19.20 -11.60
CA ARG A 116 9.76 -19.24 -10.97
C ARG A 116 10.67 -18.27 -11.69
N GLU A 117 11.09 -17.22 -11.01
CA GLU A 117 11.92 -16.18 -11.61
C GLU A 117 13.13 -15.88 -10.73
N ILE A 118 14.25 -15.61 -11.39
CA ILE A 118 15.53 -15.30 -10.75
C ILE A 118 15.90 -13.89 -11.17
N MET A 119 16.02 -13.01 -10.19
CA MET A 119 16.53 -11.66 -10.41
C MET A 119 17.99 -11.57 -9.98
N ARG A 120 18.77 -10.84 -10.76
CA ARG A 120 20.15 -10.50 -10.42
C ARG A 120 20.25 -8.99 -10.27
N SER A 121 20.85 -8.55 -9.17
CA SER A 121 21.07 -7.15 -8.88
C SER A 121 22.47 -6.97 -8.31
N PRO A 122 23.18 -5.88 -8.63
CA PRO A 122 24.46 -5.58 -8.01
C PRO A 122 24.27 -5.35 -6.50
N MET A 123 24.88 -6.21 -5.69
CA MET A 123 24.82 -6.14 -4.24
C MET A 123 26.18 -5.69 -3.69
N VAL A 124 26.16 -4.87 -2.64
CA VAL A 124 27.38 -4.48 -1.91
C VAL A 124 27.92 -5.64 -1.07
N GLN A 125 27.03 -6.54 -0.62
CA GLN A 125 27.37 -7.71 0.19
C GLN A 125 26.77 -8.98 -0.42
N ALA A 126 27.39 -10.13 -0.18
CA ALA A 126 26.87 -11.42 -0.62
C ALA A 126 25.58 -11.75 0.15
N GLN A 127 24.44 -11.45 -0.48
CA GLN A 127 23.10 -11.66 0.07
C GLN A 127 22.18 -12.18 -1.04
N CYS A 128 21.21 -13.00 -0.64
CA CYS A 128 20.17 -13.52 -1.51
C CYS A 128 18.82 -13.33 -0.82
N SER A 129 17.81 -12.90 -1.57
CA SER A 129 16.43 -12.79 -1.11
C SER A 129 15.56 -13.76 -1.89
N VAL A 130 14.71 -14.48 -1.18
CA VAL A 130 13.74 -15.42 -1.76
C VAL A 130 12.36 -15.06 -1.24
N GLN A 131 11.38 -14.98 -2.14
CA GLN A 131 9.98 -14.74 -1.78
C GLN A 131 9.10 -15.79 -2.43
N LEU A 132 8.28 -16.42 -1.60
CA LEU A 132 7.21 -17.33 -2.04
C LEU A 132 5.88 -16.59 -1.87
N CYS A 133 5.09 -16.53 -2.94
CA CYS A 133 3.78 -15.91 -2.93
C CYS A 133 2.72 -16.94 -3.29
N PHE A 134 1.64 -16.95 -2.50
CA PHE A 134 0.46 -17.74 -2.75
C PHE A 134 -0.70 -16.76 -2.94
N PRO A 135 -1.26 -16.62 -4.16
CA PRO A 135 -2.41 -15.77 -4.37
C PRO A 135 -3.62 -16.36 -3.64
N VAL A 136 -4.33 -15.52 -2.88
CA VAL A 136 -5.54 -15.90 -2.17
C VAL A 136 -6.63 -14.91 -2.56
N GLU A 137 -7.73 -15.44 -3.09
CA GLU A 137 -8.93 -14.65 -3.39
C GLU A 137 -9.88 -14.74 -2.21
N LEU A 138 -10.21 -13.60 -1.62
CA LEU A 138 -11.14 -13.50 -0.48
C LEU A 138 -12.51 -13.13 -1.04
N LYS A 139 -13.52 -13.99 -0.82
CA LYS A 139 -14.88 -13.76 -1.33
C LYS A 139 -15.67 -12.91 -0.34
N ASN A 140 -16.50 -12.00 -0.86
CA ASN A 140 -17.20 -10.99 -0.05
C ASN A 140 -18.13 -11.56 1.04
N ALA A 141 -18.68 -12.77 0.87
CA ALA A 141 -19.65 -13.34 1.80
C ALA A 141 -19.09 -13.56 3.22
N ASN A 142 -17.86 -14.06 3.32
CA ASN A 142 -17.20 -14.42 4.60
C ASN A 142 -15.85 -13.71 4.78
N MET A 143 -15.67 -12.54 4.16
CA MET A 143 -14.37 -11.87 4.03
C MET A 143 -13.62 -11.72 5.37
N MET A 144 -14.30 -11.37 6.47
CA MET A 144 -13.66 -11.22 7.78
C MET A 144 -13.08 -12.53 8.30
N GLU A 145 -13.84 -13.62 8.18
CA GLU A 145 -13.40 -14.95 8.61
C GLU A 145 -12.24 -15.45 7.75
N ASP A 146 -12.36 -15.30 6.42
CA ASP A 146 -11.31 -15.67 5.47
C ASP A 146 -10.01 -14.89 5.74
N VAL A 147 -10.10 -13.59 6.06
CA VAL A 147 -8.94 -12.76 6.45
C VAL A 147 -8.28 -13.31 7.72
N HIS A 148 -9.06 -13.65 8.75
CA HIS A 148 -8.53 -14.18 10.00
C HIS A 148 -7.85 -15.55 9.82
N LEU A 149 -8.52 -16.48 9.11
CA LEU A 149 -8.00 -17.81 8.83
C LEU A 149 -6.73 -17.75 7.97
N THR A 150 -6.75 -16.95 6.89
CA THR A 150 -5.57 -16.74 6.03
C THR A 150 -4.40 -16.16 6.82
N GLY A 151 -4.68 -15.19 7.71
CA GLY A 151 -3.68 -14.61 8.60
C GLY A 151 -3.07 -15.63 9.57
N LEU A 152 -3.89 -16.49 10.16
CA LEU A 152 -3.45 -17.56 11.05
C LEU A 152 -2.55 -18.57 10.32
N ILE A 153 -2.99 -19.07 9.17
CA ILE A 153 -2.23 -20.04 8.36
C ILE A 153 -0.90 -19.45 7.91
N SER A 154 -0.90 -18.19 7.45
CA SER A 154 0.33 -17.48 7.06
C SER A 154 1.34 -17.39 8.21
N LYS A 155 0.86 -17.10 9.43
CA LYS A 155 1.71 -17.01 10.62
C LYS A 155 2.25 -18.37 11.06
N LEU A 156 1.43 -19.42 11.01
CA LEU A 156 1.84 -20.80 11.31
C LEU A 156 2.90 -21.28 10.31
N LEU A 157 2.67 -21.06 9.02
CA LEU A 157 3.60 -21.42 7.95
C LEU A 157 4.94 -20.69 8.12
N LYS A 158 4.90 -19.37 8.32
CA LYS A 158 6.12 -18.56 8.58
C LYS A 158 6.90 -19.09 9.79
N THR A 159 6.19 -19.44 10.87
CA THR A 159 6.82 -19.99 12.08
C THR A 159 7.50 -21.31 11.80
N LYS A 160 6.84 -22.23 11.07
CA LYS A 160 7.41 -23.53 10.72
C LYS A 160 8.61 -23.41 9.78
N ILE A 161 8.55 -22.53 8.79
CA ILE A 161 9.66 -22.25 7.88
C ILE A 161 10.89 -21.77 8.68
N VAL A 162 10.71 -20.83 9.61
CA VAL A 162 11.82 -20.34 10.44
C VAL A 162 12.35 -21.44 11.37
N GLN A 163 11.47 -22.22 12.01
CA GLN A 163 11.86 -23.37 12.85
C GLN A 163 12.75 -24.36 12.10
N VAL A 164 12.41 -24.68 10.86
CA VAL A 164 13.15 -25.66 10.08
C VAL A 164 14.39 -25.04 9.43
N LEU A 165 14.21 -24.01 8.59
CA LEU A 165 15.31 -23.48 7.77
C LEU A 165 16.35 -22.72 8.58
N ARG A 166 15.94 -21.95 9.59
CA ARG A 166 16.87 -21.17 10.42
C ARG A 166 17.42 -22.00 11.57
N PHE A 167 16.55 -22.59 12.39
CA PHE A 167 17.00 -23.21 13.64
C PHE A 167 17.52 -24.64 13.47
N LYS A 168 16.93 -25.47 12.58
CA LYS A 168 17.46 -26.82 12.34
C LYS A 168 18.61 -26.85 11.34
N HIS A 169 18.50 -26.08 10.25
CA HIS A 169 19.47 -26.16 9.15
C HIS A 169 20.47 -25.01 9.08
N GLY A 170 20.24 -23.89 9.77
CA GLY A 170 21.15 -22.73 9.72
C GLY A 170 21.26 -22.05 8.35
N GLN A 171 20.31 -22.30 7.44
CA GLN A 171 20.42 -21.93 6.01
C GLN A 171 19.87 -20.53 5.69
N VAL A 172 19.12 -19.91 6.62
CA VAL A 172 18.45 -18.63 6.37
C VAL A 172 18.81 -17.62 7.45
N ARG A 173 19.31 -16.45 7.01
CA ARG A 173 19.40 -15.24 7.83
C ARG A 173 18.26 -14.31 7.43
N SER A 174 17.53 -13.84 8.45
CA SER A 174 16.34 -12.99 8.32
C SER A 174 16.72 -11.52 8.26
#